data_AF-A0A1Q6YLX0-F1
#
_entry.id   AF-A0A1Q6YLX0-F1
#
_cell.length_a   1.000
_cell.length_b   1.000
_cell.length_c   1.000
_cell.angle_alpha   90.00
_cell.angle_beta   90.00
_cell.angle_gamma   90.00
#
_symmetry.space_group_name_H-M   'P 1'
#
loop_
_entity.id
_entity.type
_entity.pdbx_description
1 polymer ?
#
loop_
_entity_poly.entity_id
_entity_poly.type
_entity_poly.pdbx_seq_one_letter_code
_entity_poly.pdbx_strand_id
1 'polypeptide(L)'
;MEVKIASLMADADKGDGPAAEALFTALYAELHRLAKRELARRGTFVSLGVTTLLHEAYLDIAGRCGASFPDQGHFMGYAARVMRGLIIDYARRRRAMKRGGQFEISAMVTDVADHLVDERELLQVSEALDSL
;
A
#
# COMPACT_ATOMS: atom_id res chain seq x y z
N MET A 1 -12.15 -31.05 4.00
CA MET A 1 -11.24 -29.91 4.24
C MET A 1 -12.01 -28.69 4.78
N GLU A 2 -13.19 -28.37 4.23
CA GLU A 2 -14.06 -27.27 4.70
C GLU A 2 -14.44 -27.31 6.19
N VAL A 3 -14.73 -28.49 6.74
CA VAL A 3 -15.09 -28.67 8.17
C VAL A 3 -13.99 -28.16 9.11
N LYS A 4 -12.72 -28.26 8.70
CA LYS A 4 -11.56 -27.81 9.48
C LYS A 4 -11.42 -26.28 9.47
N ILE A 5 -11.81 -25.63 8.37
CA ILE A 5 -11.78 -24.15 8.29
C ILE A 5 -12.89 -23.58 9.14
N ALA A 6 -14.11 -24.12 9.05
CA ALA A 6 -15.23 -23.67 9.86
C ALA A 6 -14.97 -23.79 11.38
N SER A 7 -14.33 -24.88 11.83
CA SER A 7 -13.95 -25.02 13.24
C SER A 7 -12.89 -23.99 13.64
N LEU A 8 -11.87 -23.77 12.80
CA LEU A 8 -10.82 -22.78 13.05
C LEU A 8 -11.38 -21.34 13.11
N MET A 9 -12.40 -21.03 12.32
CA MET A 9 -13.10 -19.73 12.38
C MET A 9 -13.86 -19.58 13.69
N ALA A 10 -14.62 -20.60 14.10
CA ALA A 10 -15.36 -20.58 15.36
C ALA A 10 -14.44 -20.49 16.60
N ASP A 11 -13.24 -21.07 16.54
CA ASP A 11 -12.28 -21.01 17.64
C ASP A 11 -11.49 -19.69 17.64
N ALA A 12 -11.12 -19.16 16.46
CA ALA A 12 -10.54 -17.83 16.33
C ALA A 12 -11.49 -16.73 16.86
N ASP A 13 -12.80 -16.86 16.63
CA ASP A 13 -13.83 -15.96 17.14
C ASP A 13 -13.89 -15.91 18.68
N LYS A 14 -13.49 -16.99 19.37
CA LYS A 14 -13.41 -17.05 20.83
C LYS A 14 -12.14 -16.40 21.39
N GLY A 15 -11.29 -15.83 20.52
CA GLY A 15 -10.02 -15.22 20.90
C GLY A 15 -8.87 -16.22 21.05
N ASP A 16 -9.01 -17.44 20.49
CA ASP A 16 -7.93 -18.42 20.45
C ASP A 16 -6.89 -18.01 19.40
N GLY A 17 -5.81 -17.36 19.86
CA GLY A 17 -4.69 -16.91 19.02
C GLY A 17 -4.10 -18.03 18.13
N PRO A 18 -3.77 -19.21 18.69
CA PRO A 18 -3.40 -20.38 17.91
C PRO A 18 -4.39 -20.78 16.80
N ALA A 19 -5.70 -20.71 17.05
CA ALA A 19 -6.71 -21.00 16.02
C ALA A 19 -6.71 -19.96 14.90
N ALA A 20 -6.51 -18.68 15.23
CA ALA A 20 -6.37 -17.60 14.24
C ALA A 20 -5.13 -17.77 13.35
N GLU A 21 -4.00 -18.19 13.92
CA GLU A 21 -2.78 -18.47 13.17
C GLU A 21 -2.94 -19.70 12.24
N ALA A 22 -3.60 -20.75 12.74
CA ALA A 22 -3.92 -21.94 11.95
C ALA A 22 -4.91 -21.63 10.81
N LEU A 23 -5.91 -20.78 11.06
CA LEU A 23 -6.83 -20.28 10.04
C LEU A 23 -6.10 -19.50 8.96
N PHE A 24 -5.22 -18.58 9.36
CA PHE A 24 -4.39 -17.81 8.43
C PHE A 24 -3.51 -18.72 7.57
N THR A 25 -2.87 -19.72 8.18
CA THR A 25 -2.04 -20.70 7.47
C THR A 25 -2.88 -21.49 6.45
N ALA A 26 -4.09 -21.91 6.83
CA ALA A 26 -4.98 -22.64 5.94
C ALA A 26 -5.44 -21.78 4.74
N LEU A 27 -5.65 -20.47 4.94
CA LEU A 27 -6.14 -19.54 3.93
C LEU A 27 -5.03 -18.77 3.20
N TYR A 28 -3.76 -19.01 3.52
CA TYR A 28 -2.63 -18.23 3.00
C TYR A 28 -2.60 -18.18 1.47
N ALA A 29 -2.78 -19.31 0.80
CA ALA A 29 -2.75 -19.38 -0.66
C ALA A 29 -3.87 -18.54 -1.31
N GLU A 30 -5.05 -18.51 -0.69
CA GLU A 30 -6.20 -17.75 -1.17
C GLU A 30 -6.03 -16.26 -0.91
N LEU A 31 -5.56 -15.89 0.28
CA LEU A 31 -5.19 -14.53 0.63
C LEU A 31 -4.09 -14.00 -0.32
N HIS A 32 -3.12 -14.83 -0.68
CA HIS A 32 -2.05 -14.43 -1.60
C HIS A 32 -2.57 -14.19 -3.02
N ARG A 33 -3.48 -15.05 -3.51
CA ARG A 33 -4.17 -14.83 -4.79
C ARG A 33 -5.03 -13.56 -4.75
N LEU A 34 -5.73 -13.32 -3.65
CA LEU A 34 -6.52 -12.11 -3.43
C LEU A 34 -5.64 -10.86 -3.47
N ALA A 35 -4.54 -10.83 -2.71
CA ALA A 35 -3.59 -9.72 -2.69
C ALA A 35 -3.01 -9.44 -4.08
N LYS A 36 -2.61 -10.48 -4.82
CA LYS A 36 -2.13 -10.34 -6.21
C LYS A 36 -3.19 -9.69 -7.11
N ARG A 37 -4.45 -10.12 -7.00
CA ARG A 37 -5.57 -9.56 -7.78
C ARG A 37 -5.84 -8.10 -7.41
N GLU A 38 -5.84 -7.76 -6.12
CA GLU A 38 -6.08 -6.39 -5.67
C GLU A 38 -4.98 -5.42 -6.11
N LEU A 39 -3.72 -5.85 -6.11
CA LEU A 39 -2.60 -5.06 -6.66
C LEU A 39 -2.71 -4.90 -8.18
N ALA A 40 -2.98 -5.98 -8.91
CA ALA A 40 -3.12 -5.92 -10.37
C ALA A 40 -4.22 -4.94 -10.83
N ARG A 41 -5.35 -4.89 -10.12
CA ARG A 41 -6.46 -3.96 -10.43
C ARG A 41 -6.09 -2.48 -10.30
N ARG A 42 -5.06 -2.14 -9.53
CA ARG A 42 -4.69 -0.75 -9.22
C ARG A 42 -3.46 -0.25 -9.99
N GLY A 43 -2.90 -1.10 -10.84
CA GLY A 43 -1.79 -0.76 -11.74
C GLY A 43 -0.42 -0.71 -11.05
N THR A 44 0.62 -0.66 -11.87
CA THR A 44 2.05 -0.80 -11.53
C THR A 44 2.63 0.34 -10.68
N PHE A 45 1.82 1.29 -10.24
CA PHE A 45 2.27 2.53 -9.59
C PHE A 45 2.64 2.36 -8.11
N VAL A 46 2.40 1.18 -7.54
CA VAL A 46 2.61 0.89 -6.13
C VAL A 46 3.80 -0.06 -6.01
N SER A 47 4.89 0.38 -5.36
CA SER A 47 6.06 -0.46 -5.00
C SER A 47 5.75 -1.45 -3.86
N LEU A 48 4.47 -1.76 -3.64
CA LEU A 48 3.99 -2.61 -2.56
C LEU A 48 3.97 -4.06 -3.05
N GLY A 49 4.73 -4.93 -2.38
CA GLY A 49 4.75 -6.36 -2.67
C GLY A 49 3.46 -7.07 -2.24
N VAL A 50 3.15 -8.16 -2.92
CA VAL A 50 1.97 -9.01 -2.61
C VAL A 50 2.06 -9.56 -1.18
N THR A 51 3.23 -10.09 -0.80
CA THR A 51 3.50 -10.65 0.53
C THR A 51 3.40 -9.57 1.61
N THR A 52 3.94 -8.38 1.36
CA THR A 52 3.82 -7.24 2.28
C THR A 52 2.35 -6.88 2.52
N LEU A 53 1.58 -6.70 1.45
CA LEU A 53 0.15 -6.39 1.55
C LEU A 53 -0.62 -7.45 2.33
N LEU A 54 -0.32 -8.72 2.08
CA LEU A 54 -0.96 -9.84 2.76
C LEU A 54 -0.67 -9.84 4.26
N HIS A 55 0.60 -9.69 4.66
CA HIS A 55 0.98 -9.72 6.06
C HIS A 55 0.54 -8.45 6.81
N GLU A 56 0.57 -7.27 6.19
CA GLU A 56 -0.03 -6.07 6.79
C GLU A 56 -1.54 -6.25 7.00
N ALA A 57 -2.25 -6.84 6.02
CA ALA A 57 -3.67 -7.12 6.16
C ALA A 57 -3.92 -8.12 7.30
N TYR A 58 -3.11 -9.18 7.42
CA TYR A 58 -3.20 -10.13 8.53
C TYR A 58 -3.04 -9.43 9.88
N LEU A 59 -2.03 -8.58 10.03
CA LEU A 59 -1.80 -7.85 11.29
C LEU A 59 -2.93 -6.87 11.62
N ASP A 60 -3.48 -6.16 10.63
CA ASP A 60 -4.65 -5.26 10.86
C ASP A 60 -5.91 -6.06 11.23
N ILE A 61 -6.12 -7.23 10.63
CA ILE A 61 -7.26 -8.09 10.96
C ILE A 61 -7.08 -8.71 12.35
N ALA A 62 -5.91 -9.26 12.67
CA ALA A 62 -5.61 -9.90 13.95
C ALA A 62 -5.56 -8.90 15.12
N GLY A 63 -5.12 -7.67 14.88
CA GLY A 63 -5.07 -6.60 15.89
C GLY A 63 -6.43 -6.02 16.26
N ARG A 64 -7.48 -6.28 15.47
CA ARG A 64 -8.86 -5.86 15.77
C ARG A 64 -9.52 -6.91 16.65
N CYS A 65 -9.34 -6.78 17.97
CA CYS A 65 -10.04 -7.60 18.95
C CYS A 65 -11.56 -7.63 18.68
N GLY A 66 -12.13 -8.83 18.53
CA GLY A 66 -13.58 -9.04 18.41
C GLY A 66 -14.15 -9.09 16.99
N ALA A 67 -13.32 -9.15 15.95
CA ALA A 67 -13.81 -9.42 14.59
C ALA A 67 -14.22 -10.90 14.46
N SER A 68 -15.52 -11.18 14.57
CA SER A 68 -16.10 -12.50 14.28
C SER A 68 -16.46 -12.63 12.80
N PHE A 69 -16.01 -13.73 12.18
CA PHE A 69 -16.31 -14.01 10.77
C PHE A 69 -17.21 -15.24 10.65
N PRO A 70 -18.48 -15.08 10.22
CA PRO A 70 -19.44 -16.18 10.16
C PRO A 70 -19.05 -17.30 9.20
N ASP A 71 -18.36 -16.94 8.11
CA ASP A 71 -17.89 -17.87 7.10
C ASP A 71 -16.66 -17.33 6.34
N GLN A 72 -16.00 -18.22 5.60
CA GLN A 72 -14.81 -17.92 4.81
C GLN A 72 -15.06 -16.81 3.77
N GLY A 73 -16.27 -16.72 3.21
CA GLY A 73 -16.64 -15.69 2.25
C GLY A 73 -16.66 -14.29 2.88
N HIS A 74 -17.23 -14.15 4.08
CA HIS A 74 -17.21 -12.92 4.86
C HIS A 74 -15.77 -12.53 5.23
N PHE A 75 -14.96 -13.47 5.68
CA PHE A 75 -13.55 -13.23 5.97
C PHE A 75 -12.77 -12.78 4.72
N MET A 76 -12.95 -13.45 3.57
CA MET A 76 -12.33 -13.05 2.30
C MET A 76 -12.79 -11.67 1.81
N GLY A 77 -14.08 -11.36 1.96
CA GLY A 77 -14.64 -10.05 1.64
C GLY A 77 -14.04 -8.94 2.52
N TYR A 78 -13.91 -9.20 3.82
CA TYR A 78 -13.28 -8.28 4.75
C TYR A 78 -11.79 -8.09 4.46
N ALA A 79 -11.05 -9.17 4.25
CA ALA A 79 -9.64 -9.13 3.86
C ALA A 79 -9.43 -8.31 2.58
N ALA A 80 -10.30 -8.48 1.58
CA ALA A 80 -10.26 -7.69 0.36
C ALA A 80 -10.48 -6.19 0.62
N ARG A 81 -11.38 -5.84 1.57
CA ARG A 81 -11.62 -4.45 1.97
C ARG A 81 -10.40 -3.86 2.67
N VAL A 82 -9.79 -4.58 3.61
CA VAL A 82 -8.56 -4.16 4.31
C VAL A 82 -7.42 -3.94 3.32
N MET A 83 -7.14 -4.91 2.45
CA MET A 83 -6.09 -4.80 1.44
C MET A 83 -6.30 -3.58 0.52
N ARG A 84 -7.55 -3.30 0.13
CA ARG A 84 -7.88 -2.10 -0.65
C ARG A 84 -7.56 -0.82 0.11
N GLY A 85 -7.87 -0.75 1.41
CA GLY A 85 -7.52 0.38 2.27
C GLY A 85 -6.00 0.59 2.29
N LEU A 86 -5.25 -0.45 2.63
CA LEU A 86 -3.78 -0.42 2.71
C LEU A 86 -3.12 0.04 1.41
N ILE A 87 -3.60 -0.43 0.25
CA ILE A 87 -3.08 0.05 -1.04
C ILE A 87 -3.37 1.55 -1.26
N ILE A 88 -4.56 2.05 -0.87
CA ILE A 88 -4.87 3.50 -0.98
C ILE A 88 -3.93 4.29 -0.09
N ASP A 89 -3.75 3.85 1.16
CA ASP A 89 -2.93 4.54 2.13
C ASP A 89 -1.47 4.56 1.71
N TYR A 90 -0.97 3.45 1.17
CA TYR A 90 0.36 3.40 0.57
C TYR A 90 0.51 4.38 -0.59
N ALA A 91 -0.44 4.40 -1.53
CA ALA A 91 -0.41 5.33 -2.65
C ALA A 91 -0.49 6.80 -2.20
N ARG A 92 -1.29 7.10 -1.17
CA ARG A 92 -1.42 8.43 -0.57
C ARG A 92 -0.12 8.86 0.09
N ARG A 93 0.48 8.01 0.94
CA ARG A 93 1.77 8.28 1.59
C ARG A 93 2.88 8.52 0.58
N ARG A 94 2.96 7.70 -0.47
CA ARG A 94 3.95 7.88 -1.54
C ARG A 94 3.80 9.21 -2.27
N ARG A 95 2.56 9.61 -2.58
CA ARG A 95 2.30 10.93 -3.22
C ARG A 95 2.65 12.09 -2.29
N ALA A 96 2.39 11.97 -0.98
CA ALA A 96 2.78 12.97 -0.01
C ALA A 96 4.31 13.11 0.09
N MET A 97 5.03 11.98 0.16
CA MET A 97 6.51 11.97 0.16
C MET A 97 7.09 12.62 -1.11
N LYS A 98 6.54 12.30 -2.29
CA LYS A 98 6.97 12.92 -3.57
C LYS A 98 6.73 14.43 -3.63
N ARG A 99 5.82 14.98 -2.83
CA ARG A 99 5.50 16.42 -2.78
C ARG A 99 6.16 17.12 -1.59
N GLY A 100 7.28 16.57 -1.10
CA GLY A 100 8.04 17.19 -0.01
C GLY A 100 7.45 16.96 1.38
N GLY A 101 6.52 16.03 1.59
CA GLY A 101 5.79 15.89 2.86
C GLY A 101 6.62 15.52 4.10
N GLN A 102 7.87 15.06 3.96
CA GLN A 102 8.82 14.88 5.07
C GLN A 102 9.98 15.87 5.04
N PHE A 103 9.97 16.79 4.07
CA PHE A 103 10.92 17.88 4.02
C PHE A 103 10.22 19.09 4.65
N GLU A 104 10.84 19.70 5.66
CA GLU A 104 10.64 21.13 5.84
C GLU A 104 11.22 21.76 4.58
N ILE A 105 10.35 22.05 3.60
CA ILE A 105 10.70 22.92 2.50
C ILE A 105 10.86 24.29 3.17
N SER A 106 12.05 24.54 3.71
CA SER A 106 12.50 25.88 3.96
C SER A 106 12.34 26.57 2.63
N ALA A 107 11.33 27.44 2.54
CA ALA A 107 11.21 28.34 1.42
C ALA A 107 12.51 29.14 1.47
N MET A 108 13.49 28.70 0.69
CA MET A 108 14.64 29.53 0.38
C MET A 108 14.00 30.72 -0.28
N VAL A 109 13.88 31.82 0.49
CA VAL A 109 13.41 33.09 -0.02
C VAL A 109 14.32 33.35 -1.19
N THR A 110 13.79 33.11 -2.38
CA THR A 110 14.49 33.38 -3.62
C THR A 110 14.34 34.87 -3.77
N ASP A 111 15.03 35.62 -2.91
CA ASP A 111 15.49 36.96 -3.23
C ASP A 111 16.68 36.82 -4.18
N VAL A 112 16.47 36.01 -5.23
CA VAL A 112 17.16 36.23 -6.48
C VAL A 112 16.35 37.38 -7.04
N ALA A 113 16.72 38.58 -6.59
CA ALA A 113 16.45 39.80 -7.31
C ALA A 113 16.55 39.46 -8.80
N ASP A 114 15.47 39.73 -9.51
CA ASP A 114 15.24 39.60 -10.95
C ASP A 114 16.54 39.74 -11.76
N HIS A 115 17.36 38.69 -11.76
CA HIS A 115 18.45 38.55 -12.70
C HIS A 115 17.74 38.07 -13.95
N LEU A 116 17.19 39.06 -14.67
CA LEU A 116 16.84 38.95 -16.06
C LEU A 116 18.06 38.32 -16.74
N VAL A 117 18.01 37.00 -16.91
CA VAL A 117 18.98 36.28 -17.71
C VAL A 117 18.88 36.94 -19.07
N ASP A 118 19.96 37.56 -19.53
CA ASP A 118 19.97 38.25 -20.82
C ASP A 118 19.57 37.20 -21.87
N GLU A 119 18.42 37.41 -22.52
CA GLU A 119 17.87 36.47 -23.50
C GLU A 119 18.90 36.14 -24.60
N ARG A 120 19.86 37.05 -24.85
CA ARG A 120 20.98 36.84 -25.77
C ARG A 120 21.95 35.78 -25.30
N GLU A 121 22.20 35.69 -23.99
CA GLU A 121 23.13 34.71 -23.41
C GLU A 121 22.52 33.30 -23.51
N LEU A 122 21.21 33.17 -23.25
CA LEU A 122 20.47 31.92 -23.43
C LEU A 122 20.43 31.46 -24.90
N LEU A 123 20.28 32.39 -25.85
CA LEU A 123 20.32 32.10 -27.28
C LEU A 123 21.70 31.58 -27.72
N GLN A 124 22.79 32.19 -27.24
CA GLN A 124 24.14 31.72 -27.54
C GLN A 124 24.43 30.33 -26.99
N VAL A 125 23.94 30.01 -25.79
CA VAL A 125 24.08 28.67 -25.21
C VAL A 125 23.31 27.64 -26.03
N SER A 126 22.11 27.96 -26.51
CA SER A 126 21.33 27.08 -27.38
C SER A 126 22.06 26.80 -28.70
N GLU A 127 22.57 27.84 -29.36
CA GLU A 127 23.28 27.70 -30.63
C GLU A 127 24.57 26.88 -30.50
N ALA A 128 25.30 27.04 -29.38
CA ALA A 128 26.52 26.28 -29.12
C ALA A 128 26.23 24.78 -28.94
N LEU A 129 25.13 24.42 -28.27
CA LEU A 129 24.72 23.04 -28.03
C LEU A 129 24.23 22.33 -29.31
N ASP A 130 23.59 23.06 -30.22
CA ASP A 130 23.12 22.51 -31.50
C ASP A 130 24.27 22.29 -32.52
N SER A 131 25.47 22.83 -32.23
CA SER A 131 26.66 22.71 -33.08
C SER A 131 27.65 21.60 -32.66
N LEU A 132 27.31 20.78 -31.66
CA LEU A 132 28.12 19.66 -31.15
C LEU A 132 27.64 18.31 -31.71
#